data_AF-A0A7C4IYJ3-F1
#
_entry.id   AF-A0A7C4IYJ3-F1
#
_cell.length_a   1.000
_cell.length_b   1.000
_cell.length_c   1.000
_cell.angle_alpha   90.00
_cell.angle_beta   90.00
_cell.angle_gamma   90.00
#
_symmetry.space_group_name_H-M   'P 1'
#
loop_
_entity.id
_entity.type
_entity.pdbx_description
1 polymer ?
#
loop_
_entity_poly.entity_id
_entity_poly.type
_entity_poly.pdbx_seq_one_letter_code
_entity_poly.pdbx_strand_id
1 'polypeptide(L)'
;MTQPEEQTELDGQIESLTYVNEENGYTVAKVRVSGYSDPVTIVGQLLSPTPGEVLRMKGLWINHPRFGRQFKVMSHQALVPATVTGIRKYLGSGLIRGIGPVMASRIVKTFGE
;
A
#
# COMPACT_ATOMS: atom_id res chain seq x y z
N MET A 1 23.28 -14.90 -7.67
CA MET A 1 22.50 -15.82 -6.81
C MET A 1 22.09 -15.02 -5.58
N THR A 2 20.95 -14.34 -5.63
CA THR A 2 20.43 -13.58 -4.47
C THR A 2 19.47 -14.50 -3.74
N GLN A 3 19.81 -14.86 -2.51
CA GLN A 3 19.00 -15.67 -1.61
C GLN A 3 17.58 -15.06 -1.52
N PRO A 4 16.51 -15.84 -1.65
CA PRO A 4 15.19 -15.33 -1.34
C PRO A 4 15.12 -15.24 0.18
N GLU A 5 15.46 -14.08 0.74
CA GLU A 5 14.94 -13.73 2.07
C GLU A 5 13.43 -13.91 1.99
N GLU A 6 12.82 -14.66 2.93
CA GLU A 6 11.39 -15.00 2.96
C GLU A 6 10.52 -13.74 3.09
N GLN A 7 10.42 -12.98 1.99
CA GLN A 7 9.51 -11.86 1.85
C GLN A 7 8.12 -12.46 1.65
N THR A 8 7.30 -12.36 2.68
CA THR A 8 5.90 -12.73 2.58
C THR A 8 5.17 -11.62 1.84
N GLU A 9 4.28 -12.00 0.94
CA GLU A 9 3.35 -11.08 0.29
C GLU A 9 1.99 -11.20 0.96
N LEU A 10 1.39 -10.06 1.29
CA LEU A 10 0.04 -9.99 1.84
C LEU A 10 -0.76 -9.02 0.98
N ASP A 11 -1.97 -9.43 0.60
CA ASP A 11 -2.98 -8.53 0.06
C ASP A 11 -4.07 -8.33 1.09
N GLY A 12 -4.45 -7.08 1.30
CA GLY A 12 -5.48 -6.76 2.26
C GLY A 12 -5.95 -5.33 2.18
N GLN A 13 -7.09 -5.10 2.79
CA GLN A 13 -7.71 -3.79 2.87
C GLN A 13 -7.29 -3.09 4.17
N ILE A 14 -6.84 -1.84 4.08
CA ILE A 14 -6.59 -1.03 5.29
C ILE A 14 -7.92 -0.87 6.02
N GLU A 15 -7.99 -1.38 7.25
CA GLU A 15 -9.17 -1.23 8.10
C GLU A 15 -9.09 0.08 8.88
N SER A 16 -7.93 0.35 9.48
CA SER A 16 -7.69 1.59 10.23
C SER A 16 -6.20 1.92 10.31
N LEU A 17 -5.88 3.21 10.36
CA LEU A 17 -4.53 3.68 10.65
C LEU A 17 -4.42 3.84 12.16
N THR A 18 -3.48 3.13 12.78
CA THR A 18 -3.23 3.25 14.22
C THR A 18 -2.32 4.44 14.51
N TYR A 19 -1.32 4.67 13.66
CA TYR A 19 -0.36 5.75 13.81
C TYR A 19 0.23 6.14 12.46
N VAL A 20 0.37 7.43 12.20
CA VAL A 20 1.04 7.96 11.01
C VAL A 20 1.98 9.05 11.46
N ASN A 21 3.24 8.94 11.07
CA ASN A 21 4.22 9.98 11.21
C ASN A 21 4.45 10.62 9.84
N GLU A 22 3.94 11.84 9.68
CA GLU A 22 4.02 12.63 8.43
C GLU A 22 5.44 13.15 8.15
N GLU A 23 6.31 13.21 9.17
CA GLU A 23 7.67 13.74 9.05
C GLU A 23 8.63 12.71 8.41
N ASN A 24 8.39 11.41 8.66
CA ASN A 24 9.25 10.30 8.19
C ASN A 24 8.51 9.32 7.26
N GLY A 25 7.20 9.49 7.08
CA GLY A 25 6.31 8.56 6.38
C GLY A 25 6.02 7.26 7.15
N TYR A 26 6.46 7.13 8.40
CA TYR A 26 6.31 5.91 9.18
C TYR A 26 4.85 5.71 9.60
N THR A 27 4.23 4.64 9.12
CA THR A 27 2.82 4.34 9.35
C THR A 27 2.65 2.96 9.97
N VAL A 28 1.80 2.89 10.99
CA VAL A 28 1.26 1.68 11.58
C VAL A 28 -0.21 1.61 11.22
N ALA A 29 -0.59 0.57 10.48
CA ALA A 29 -1.96 0.36 10.05
C ALA A 29 -2.43 -1.06 10.38
N LYS A 30 -3.72 -1.22 10.60
CA LYS A 30 -4.38 -2.51 10.65
C LYS A 30 -4.92 -2.82 9.27
N VAL A 31 -4.49 -3.95 8.72
CA VAL A 31 -4.89 -4.40 7.39
C VAL A 31 -5.58 -5.74 7.52
N ARG A 32 -6.79 -5.80 6.97
CA ARG A 32 -7.55 -7.03 6.88
C ARG A 32 -7.08 -7.81 5.66
N VAL A 33 -6.29 -8.85 5.91
CA VAL A 33 -5.71 -9.73 4.88
C VAL A 33 -6.71 -10.83 4.55
N SER A 34 -6.88 -11.10 3.26
CA SER A 34 -7.72 -12.22 2.79
C SER A 34 -7.12 -13.55 3.27
N GLY A 35 -7.86 -14.30 4.09
CA GLY A 35 -7.39 -15.57 4.67
C GLY A 35 -6.95 -15.49 6.14
N TYR A 36 -6.93 -14.29 6.74
CA TYR A 36 -6.75 -14.10 8.18
C TYR A 36 -8.07 -13.68 8.83
N SER A 37 -8.40 -14.28 9.97
CA SER A 37 -9.60 -13.95 10.76
C SER A 37 -9.50 -12.57 11.40
N ASP A 38 -8.29 -12.23 11.87
CA ASP A 38 -7.99 -10.99 12.57
C ASP A 38 -7.20 -10.02 11.68
N PRO A 39 -7.40 -8.69 11.85
CA PRO A 39 -6.62 -7.69 11.13
C PRO A 39 -5.14 -7.76 11.53
N VAL A 40 -4.27 -7.76 10.54
CA VAL A 40 -2.82 -7.81 10.70
C VAL A 40 -2.30 -6.39 10.93
N THR A 41 -1.46 -6.22 11.96
CA THR A 41 -0.77 -4.94 12.19
C THR A 41 0.43 -4.85 11.25
N ILE A 42 0.46 -3.86 10.39
CA ILE A 42 1.53 -3.59 9.44
C ILE A 42 2.29 -2.34 9.88
N VAL A 43 3.61 -2.33 9.67
CA VAL A 43 4.49 -1.20 9.97
C VAL A 43 5.43 -0.96 8.81
N GLY A 44 5.57 0.29 8.39
CA GLY A 44 6.48 0.63 7.31
C GLY A 44 6.33 2.08 6.88
N GLN A 45 7.09 2.46 5.85
CA GLN A 45 6.90 3.76 5.21
C GLN A 45 5.81 3.60 4.16
N LEU A 46 4.60 4.09 4.46
CA LEU A 46 3.50 4.09 3.50
C LEU A 46 3.28 5.51 3.00
N LEU A 47 3.38 5.71 1.69
CA LEU A 47 3.01 6.98 1.07
C LEU A 47 1.48 7.09 1.02
N SER A 48 0.91 7.95 1.86
CA SER A 48 -0.54 8.28 1.89
C SER A 48 -1.48 7.07 2.01
N PRO A 49 -1.36 6.24 3.06
CA PRO A 49 -2.25 5.10 3.24
C PRO A 49 -3.67 5.58 3.57
N THR A 50 -4.67 5.06 2.84
CA THR A 50 -6.07 5.46 3.02
C THR A 50 -6.89 4.28 3.58
N PRO A 51 -7.63 4.45 4.69
CA PRO A 51 -8.57 3.43 5.17
C PRO A 51 -9.59 3.06 4.08
N GLY A 52 -9.82 1.78 3.90
CA GLY A 52 -10.69 1.23 2.86
C GLY A 52 -9.98 0.92 1.53
N GLU A 53 -8.72 1.32 1.36
CA GLU A 53 -7.93 0.97 0.17
C GLU A 53 -7.37 -0.45 0.29
N VAL A 54 -7.37 -1.19 -0.82
CA VAL A 54 -6.72 -2.50 -0.90
C VAL A 54 -5.27 -2.28 -1.34
N LEU A 55 -4.33 -2.93 -0.66
CA LEU A 55 -2.92 -2.85 -1.02
C LEU A 55 -2.25 -4.21 -0.93
N ARG A 56 -1.33 -4.45 -1.86
CA ARG A 56 -0.42 -5.57 -1.85
C ARG A 56 0.88 -5.12 -1.23
N MET A 57 1.27 -5.74 -0.14
CA MET A 57 2.50 -5.44 0.57
C MET A 57 3.43 -6.66 0.55
N LYS A 58 4.72 -6.39 0.39
CA LYS A 58 5.80 -7.37 0.51
C LYS A 58 6.69 -6.97 1.66
N GLY A 59 7.02 -7.92 2.50
CA GLY A 59 7.72 -7.64 3.72
C GLY A 59 7.98 -8.89 4.52
N LEU A 60 8.29 -8.69 5.79
CA LEU A 60 8.68 -9.76 6.69
C LEU A 60 7.94 -9.64 8.01
N TRP A 61 7.55 -10.78 8.55
CA TRP A 61 6.92 -10.87 9.85
C TRP A 61 7.96 -10.63 10.94
N ILE A 62 7.77 -9.57 11.72
CA ILE A 62 8.54 -9.31 12.93
C ILE A 62 7.67 -9.67 14.13
N ASN A 63 8.25 -10.32 15.13
CA ASN A 63 7.55 -10.60 16.37
C ASN A 63 8.05 -9.64 17.45
N HIS A 64 7.17 -8.75 17.92
CA HIS A 64 7.51 -7.83 18.99
C HIS A 64 7.15 -8.48 20.35
N PRO A 65 8.08 -8.58 21.31
CA PRO A 65 7.84 -9.30 22.58
C PRO A 65 6.71 -8.69 23.43
N ARG A 66 6.34 -7.43 23.19
CA ARG A 66 5.32 -6.68 23.94
C ARG A 66 3.98 -6.50 23.20
N PHE A 67 3.97 -6.60 21.87
CA PHE A 67 2.81 -6.27 21.03
C PHE A 67 2.40 -7.40 20.07
N GLY A 68 3.13 -8.51 20.04
CA GLY A 68 2.86 -9.64 19.16
C GLY A 68 3.42 -9.46 17.75
N ARG A 69 2.85 -10.20 16.80
CA ARG A 69 3.30 -10.21 15.39
C ARG A 69 2.91 -8.93 14.68
N GLN A 70 3.90 -8.27 14.09
CA GLN A 70 3.73 -7.14 13.19
C GLN A 70 4.35 -7.48 11.85
N PHE A 71 3.81 -6.90 10.80
CA PHE A 71 4.30 -7.11 9.46
C PHE A 71 5.10 -5.90 9.02
N LYS A 72 6.42 -6.05 8.90
CA LYS A 72 7.30 -4.98 8.42
C LYS A 72 7.23 -4.92 6.91
N VAL A 73 6.52 -3.93 6.41
CA VAL A 73 6.39 -3.62 4.99
C VAL A 73 7.71 -3.05 4.48
N MET A 74 8.34 -3.73 3.53
CA MET A 74 9.52 -3.23 2.83
C MET A 74 9.15 -2.62 1.48
N SER A 75 8.15 -3.21 0.81
CA SER A 75 7.60 -2.69 -0.43
C SER A 75 6.09 -2.82 -0.37
N HIS A 76 5.36 -1.82 -0.87
CA HIS A 76 3.93 -1.92 -1.02
C HIS A 76 3.50 -1.35 -2.36
N GLN A 77 2.40 -1.87 -2.85
CA GLN A 77 1.73 -1.45 -4.07
C GLN A 77 0.26 -1.28 -3.75
N ALA A 78 -0.22 -0.04 -3.85
CA ALA A 78 -1.64 0.24 -3.80
C ALA A 78 -2.34 -0.54 -4.92
N LEU A 79 -3.22 -1.46 -4.54
CA LEU A 79 -4.17 -2.06 -5.46
C LEU A 79 -5.33 -1.07 -5.57
N VAL A 80 -5.05 0.09 -6.19
CA VAL A 80 -6.15 0.93 -6.69
C VAL A 80 -7.04 0.03 -7.56
N PRO A 81 -8.37 0.20 -7.56
CA PRO A 81 -9.18 -0.49 -8.54
C PRO A 81 -8.56 -0.17 -9.90
N ALA A 82 -8.11 -1.21 -10.61
CA ALA A 82 -7.54 -1.17 -11.97
C ALA A 82 -8.59 -0.73 -13.00
N THR A 83 -9.45 0.19 -12.60
CA THR A 83 -10.37 0.89 -13.45
C THR A 83 -9.62 2.08 -14.00
N VAL A 84 -9.60 2.18 -15.32
CA VAL A 84 -9.12 3.32 -16.10
C VAL A 84 -9.57 4.66 -15.48
N THR A 85 -10.77 4.68 -14.91
CA THR A 85 -11.36 5.84 -14.22
C THR A 85 -10.60 6.27 -12.97
N GLY A 86 -10.17 5.33 -12.12
CA GLY A 86 -9.44 5.61 -10.89
C GLY A 86 -8.06 6.20 -11.17
N ILE A 87 -7.32 5.57 -12.10
CA ILE A 87 -5.98 6.01 -12.51
C ILE A 87 -6.05 7.40 -13.17
N ARG A 88 -7.06 7.65 -14.03
CA ARG A 88 -7.25 8.97 -14.66
C ARG A 88 -7.54 10.06 -13.64
N LYS A 89 -8.36 9.77 -12.63
CA LYS A 89 -8.70 10.74 -11.57
C LYS A 89 -7.52 10.99 -10.64
N TYR A 90 -6.74 9.96 -10.34
CA TYR A 90 -5.56 10.04 -9.49
C TYR A 90 -4.38 10.78 -10.15
N LEU A 91 -4.08 10.46 -11.42
CA LEU A 91 -3.05 11.17 -12.19
C LEU A 91 -3.50 12.59 -12.57
N GLY A 92 -4.80 12.80 -12.79
CA GLY A 92 -5.37 14.10 -13.15
C GLY A 92 -5.61 15.06 -11.98
N SER A 93 -5.48 14.60 -10.73
CA SER A 93 -5.71 15.44 -9.53
C SER A 93 -4.58 16.44 -9.25
N GLY A 94 -3.50 16.41 -10.05
CA GLY A 94 -2.37 17.32 -9.90
C GLY A 94 -1.41 16.95 -8.76
N LEU A 95 -1.56 15.76 -8.19
CA LEU A 95 -0.68 15.22 -7.13
C LEU A 95 0.77 15.03 -7.62
N ILE A 96 0.96 14.90 -8.94
CA ILE A 96 2.27 14.87 -9.60
C ILE A 96 2.45 16.15 -10.41
N ARG A 97 3.39 17.02 -10.01
CA ARG A 97 3.76 18.23 -10.76
C ARG A 97 4.19 17.85 -12.19
N GLY A 98 3.38 18.25 -13.18
CA GLY A 98 3.63 18.00 -14.61
C GLY A 98 2.68 17.01 -15.28
N ILE A 99 1.90 16.24 -14.50
CA ILE A 99 0.90 15.32 -15.03
C ILE A 99 -0.48 15.99 -14.93
N GLY A 100 -0.91 16.61 -16.03
CA GLY A 100 -2.27 17.10 -16.18
C GLY A 100 -3.26 15.99 -16.58
N PRO A 101 -4.58 16.25 -16.55
CA PRO A 101 -5.62 15.27 -16.91
C PRO A 101 -5.46 14.66 -18.31
N VAL A 102 -4.84 15.40 -19.24
CA VAL A 102 -4.51 14.94 -20.59
C VAL A 102 -3.36 13.92 -20.59
N MET A 103 -2.30 14.18 -19.82
CA MET A 103 -1.15 13.28 -19.72
C MET A 103 -1.51 12.03 -18.92
N ALA A 104 -2.32 12.18 -17.87
CA ALA A 104 -2.97 11.10 -17.14
C ALA A 104 -3.71 10.14 -18.09
N SER A 105 -4.58 10.68 -18.95
CA SER A 105 -5.36 9.86 -19.90
C SER A 105 -4.50 9.11 -20.91
N ARG A 106 -3.36 9.69 -21.32
CA ARG A 106 -2.39 9.01 -22.21
C ARG A 106 -1.69 7.86 -21.52
N ILE A 107 -1.24 8.06 -20.28
CA ILE A 107 -0.56 7.02 -19.49
C ILE A 107 -1.52 5.85 -19.24
N VAL A 108 -2.77 6.11 -18.84
CA VAL A 108 -3.76 5.04 -18.65
C VAL A 108 -4.06 4.30 -19.95
N LYS A 109 -4.09 5.01 -21.10
CA LYS A 109 -4.32 4.39 -22.40
C LYS A 109 -3.14 3.52 -22.87
N THR A 110 -1.91 3.85 -22.48
CA THR A 110 -0.70 3.11 -22.88
C THR A 110 -0.38 1.94 -21.95
N PHE A 111 -0.72 2.03 -20.67
CA PHE A 111 -0.34 1.04 -19.64
C PHE A 111 -1.52 0.30 -18.99
N GLY A 112 -2.76 0.58 -19.42
CA GLY A 112 -3.99 0.00 -18.86
C GLY A 112 -4.49 -1.26 -19.58
N GLU A 113 -3.58 -2.12 -20.03
CA GLU A 113 -3.87 -3.51 -20.46
C GLU A 113 -3.47 -4.51 -19.37
#